data_AF-E0W3S2-F1
#
_entry.id   AF-E0W3S2-F1
#
_cell.length_a   1.000
_cell.length_b   1.000
_cell.length_c   1.000
_cell.angle_alpha   90.00
_cell.angle_beta   90.00
_cell.angle_gamma   90.00
#
_symmetry.space_group_name_H-M   'P 1'
#
loop_
_entity.id
_entity.type
_entity.pdbx_description
1 polymer ?
#
loop_
_entity_poly.entity_id
_entity_poly.type
_entity_poly.pdbx_seq_one_letter_code
_entity_poly.pdbx_strand_id
1 'polypeptide(L)'
;MKRLYEEECTRAQLFGSPKPNWNEFLTINEQSTISSERSCEKFDEKNAQNEVTFKEDLGKIGGGLDELNSTLVNTQKKINRLKTIFGGCGNILRVCLNDDDDHDLKNVNTLSENNIITNQVMEDEPTFSSRLQNSDGQLNKLDILINKAERAELSLSGQNKQMKRFLK
;
A
#
# COMPACT_ATOMS: atom_id res chain seq x y z
N MET A 1 50.02 4.09 1.41
CA MET A 1 50.39 5.50 1.12
C MET A 1 51.48 5.64 0.06
N LYS A 2 52.70 5.09 0.23
CA LYS A 2 53.77 5.23 -0.79
C LYS A 2 53.40 4.69 -2.18
N ARG A 3 52.73 3.54 -2.23
CA ARG A 3 52.23 2.92 -3.47
C ARG A 3 51.21 3.81 -4.22
N LEU A 4 50.25 4.38 -3.50
CA LEU A 4 49.23 5.29 -4.06
C LEU A 4 49.85 6.57 -4.64
N TYR A 5 50.89 7.10 -3.98
CA TYR A 5 51.61 8.25 -4.51
C TYR A 5 52.41 7.92 -5.78
N GLU A 6 53.03 6.74 -5.83
CA GLU A 6 53.73 6.26 -7.04
C GLU A 6 52.74 6.09 -8.21
N GLU A 7 51.56 5.55 -7.97
CA GLU A 7 50.47 5.45 -8.95
C GLU A 7 49.99 6.83 -9.43
N GLU A 8 49.90 7.80 -8.54
CA GLU A 8 49.52 9.16 -8.90
C GLU A 8 50.61 9.88 -9.70
N CYS A 9 51.88 9.59 -9.42
CA CYS A 9 53.00 10.10 -10.20
C CYS A 9 53.06 9.51 -11.61
N THR A 10 52.76 8.22 -11.79
CA THR A 10 52.68 7.59 -13.11
C THR A 10 51.48 8.12 -13.89
N ARG A 11 50.35 8.37 -13.21
CA ARG A 11 49.17 9.03 -13.77
C ARG A 11 49.50 10.42 -14.29
N ALA A 12 50.13 11.27 -13.47
CA ALA A 12 50.53 12.62 -13.88
C ALA A 12 51.48 12.59 -15.08
N GLN A 13 52.43 11.65 -15.11
CA GLN A 13 53.34 11.48 -16.24
C GLN A 13 52.61 11.08 -17.53
N LEU A 14 51.61 10.21 -17.44
CA LEU A 14 50.79 9.79 -18.59
C LEU A 14 49.96 10.94 -19.16
N PHE A 15 49.41 11.78 -18.29
CA PHE A 15 48.57 12.93 -18.67
C PHE A 15 49.35 14.22 -18.94
N GLY A 16 50.68 14.22 -18.79
CA GLY A 16 51.52 15.40 -19.00
C GLY A 16 51.41 16.47 -17.92
N SER A 17 50.85 16.14 -16.75
CA SER A 17 50.71 17.03 -15.60
C SER A 17 51.98 17.05 -14.75
N PRO A 18 52.25 18.15 -14.01
CA PRO A 18 53.37 18.21 -13.08
C PRO A 18 53.24 17.14 -11.99
N LYS A 19 54.37 16.57 -11.56
CA LYS A 19 54.38 15.58 -10.48
C LYS A 19 53.89 16.23 -9.18
N PRO A 20 52.89 15.66 -8.51
CA PRO A 20 52.38 16.21 -7.26
C PRO A 20 53.44 16.14 -6.16
N ASN A 21 53.44 17.12 -5.27
CA ASN A 21 54.33 17.12 -4.10
C ASN A 21 53.84 16.08 -3.08
N TRP A 22 54.77 15.29 -2.52
CA TRP A 22 54.49 14.29 -1.48
C TRP A 22 53.65 14.83 -0.31
N ASN A 23 53.99 16.01 0.20
CA ASN A 23 53.30 16.58 1.37
C ASN A 23 51.88 17.04 1.01
N GLU A 24 51.73 17.65 -0.16
CA GLU A 24 50.44 18.12 -0.68
C GLU A 24 49.51 16.94 -1.02
N PHE A 25 50.06 15.85 -1.57
CA PHE A 25 49.33 14.62 -1.85
C PHE A 25 48.77 13.97 -0.58
N LEU A 26 49.56 13.92 0.50
CA LEU A 26 49.10 13.36 1.77
C LEU A 26 47.91 14.14 2.32
N THR A 27 47.98 15.48 2.33
CA THR A 27 46.88 16.33 2.81
C THR A 27 45.64 16.18 1.95
N ILE A 28 45.77 16.20 0.61
CA ILE A 28 44.64 16.07 -0.32
C ILE A 28 43.98 14.70 -0.17
N ASN A 29 44.75 13.62 -0.09
CA ASN A 29 44.21 12.28 -0.01
C ASN A 29 43.50 12.02 1.34
N GLU A 30 44.08 12.49 2.44
CA GLU A 30 43.46 12.40 3.78
C GLU A 30 42.17 13.23 3.86
N GLN A 31 42.15 14.42 3.27
CA GLN A 31 40.96 15.26 3.23
C GLN A 31 39.88 14.69 2.29
N SER A 32 40.28 14.00 1.22
CA SER A 32 39.38 13.30 0.29
C SER A 32 38.79 12.04 0.91
N THR A 33 39.56 11.25 1.66
CA THR A 33 39.03 10.07 2.37
C THR A 33 38.03 10.48 3.44
N ILE A 34 38.34 11.51 4.25
CA ILE A 34 37.42 12.04 5.27
C ILE A 34 36.13 12.61 4.64
N SER A 35 36.26 13.31 3.50
CA SER A 35 35.10 13.88 2.80
C SER A 35 34.25 12.80 2.13
N SER A 36 34.89 11.77 1.56
CA SER A 36 34.23 10.61 0.97
C SER A 36 33.49 9.82 2.04
N GLU A 37 34.15 9.46 3.15
CA GLU A 37 33.54 8.73 4.27
C GLU A 37 32.34 9.48 4.86
N ARG A 38 32.46 10.79 5.11
CA ARG A 38 31.34 11.63 5.54
C ARG A 38 30.19 11.70 4.53
N SER A 39 30.49 11.62 3.22
CA SER A 39 29.46 11.63 2.19
C SER A 39 28.75 10.28 2.07
N CYS A 40 29.47 9.17 2.26
CA CYS A 40 28.92 7.82 2.32
C CYS A 40 28.02 7.66 3.55
N GLU A 41 28.49 8.06 4.74
CA GLU A 41 27.71 8.00 5.99
C GLU A 41 26.39 8.78 5.89
N LYS A 42 26.44 10.00 5.33
CA LYS A 42 25.22 10.81 5.12
C LYS A 42 24.27 10.23 4.08
N PHE A 43 24.79 9.52 3.08
CA PHE A 43 23.98 8.86 2.08
C PHE A 43 23.26 7.65 2.68
N ASP A 44 23.99 6.83 3.44
CA ASP A 44 23.46 5.65 4.12
C ASP A 44 22.44 6.03 5.20
N GLU A 45 22.67 7.11 5.95
CA GLU A 45 21.75 7.61 6.97
C GLU A 45 20.42 8.11 6.36
N LYS A 46 20.49 8.87 5.26
CA LYS A 46 19.28 9.31 4.54
C LYS A 46 18.51 8.13 3.94
N ASN A 47 19.22 7.15 3.40
CA ASN A 47 18.60 5.97 2.81
C ASN A 47 17.91 5.12 3.88
N ALA A 48 18.58 4.88 5.01
CA ALA A 48 18.02 4.17 6.15
C ALA A 48 16.79 4.89 6.73
N GLN A 49 16.86 6.22 6.86
CA GLN A 49 15.72 7.01 7.33
C GLN A 49 14.52 6.91 6.39
N ASN A 50 14.75 6.96 5.07
CA ASN A 50 13.69 6.86 4.08
C ASN A 50 13.01 5.48 4.07
N GLU A 51 13.79 4.41 4.25
CA GLU A 51 13.27 3.04 4.36
C GLU A 51 12.37 2.87 5.60
N VAL A 52 12.77 3.45 6.73
CA VAL A 52 11.98 3.42 7.98
C VAL A 52 10.67 4.20 7.79
N THR A 53 10.72 5.42 7.27
CA THR A 53 9.50 6.24 7.05
C THR A 53 8.53 5.57 6.08
N PHE A 54 9.03 4.95 5.00
CA PHE A 54 8.20 4.26 4.04
C PHE A 54 7.48 3.05 4.67
N LYS A 55 8.20 2.26 5.49
CA LYS A 55 7.62 1.10 6.19
C LYS A 55 6.51 1.51 7.15
N GLU A 56 6.68 2.62 7.86
CA GLU A 56 5.67 3.18 8.75
C GLU A 56 4.41 3.61 7.98
N ASP A 57 4.58 4.30 6.85
CA ASP A 57 3.46 4.75 6.02
C ASP A 57 2.68 3.58 5.44
N LEU A 58 3.37 2.53 4.95
CA LEU A 58 2.71 1.28 4.55
C LEU A 58 1.99 0.60 5.73
N GLY A 59 2.48 0.76 6.96
CA GLY A 59 1.81 0.29 8.17
C GLY A 59 0.52 1.05 8.45
N LYS A 60 0.56 2.38 8.38
CA LYS A 60 -0.62 3.25 8.58
C LYS A 60 -1.69 2.98 7.54
N ILE A 61 -1.31 2.88 6.25
CA ILE A 61 -2.23 2.56 5.15
C ILE A 61 -2.84 1.17 5.35
N GLY A 62 -2.04 0.17 5.72
CA GLY A 62 -2.54 -1.17 6.00
C GLY A 62 -3.55 -1.22 7.13
N GLY A 63 -3.28 -0.56 8.25
CA GLY A 63 -4.20 -0.49 9.37
C GLY A 63 -5.52 0.20 9.02
N GLY A 64 -5.45 1.35 8.34
CA GLY A 64 -6.66 2.07 7.90
C GLY A 64 -7.51 1.27 6.92
N LEU A 65 -6.87 0.48 6.07
CA LEU A 65 -7.55 -0.36 5.10
C LEU A 65 -8.17 -1.62 5.72
N ASP A 66 -7.57 -2.17 6.77
CA ASP A 66 -8.16 -3.25 7.57
C ASP A 66 -9.41 -2.77 8.33
N GLU A 67 -9.36 -1.58 8.92
CA GLU A 67 -10.52 -0.94 9.56
C GLU A 67 -11.64 -0.65 8.56
N LEU A 68 -11.29 -0.15 7.38
CA LEU A 68 -12.26 0.12 6.31
C LEU A 68 -12.92 -1.17 5.83
N ASN A 69 -12.16 -2.23 5.58
CA ASN A 69 -12.73 -3.53 5.21
C ASN A 69 -13.64 -4.09 6.32
N SER A 70 -13.25 -3.97 7.59
CA SER A 70 -14.11 -4.33 8.74
C SER A 70 -15.42 -3.53 8.77
N THR A 71 -15.34 -2.22 8.52
CA THR A 71 -16.49 -1.33 8.43
C THR A 71 -17.43 -1.74 7.30
N LEU A 72 -16.89 -2.06 6.12
CA LEU A 72 -17.67 -2.52 4.98
C LEU A 72 -18.36 -3.86 5.27
N VAL A 73 -17.69 -4.82 5.93
CA VAL A 73 -18.33 -6.07 6.37
C VAL A 73 -19.50 -5.79 7.30
N ASN A 74 -19.31 -4.87 8.27
CA ASN A 74 -20.38 -4.48 9.19
C ASN A 74 -21.53 -3.76 8.48
N THR A 75 -21.24 -2.91 7.49
CA THR A 75 -22.25 -2.23 6.67
C THR A 75 -23.04 -3.23 5.82
N GLN A 76 -22.39 -4.24 5.22
CA GLN A 76 -23.11 -5.28 4.47
C GLN A 76 -24.03 -6.09 5.39
N LYS A 77 -23.62 -6.41 6.62
CA LYS A 77 -24.51 -7.04 7.62
C LYS A 77 -25.74 -6.17 7.91
N LYS A 78 -25.57 -4.86 8.03
CA LYS A 78 -26.68 -3.92 8.23
C LYS A 78 -27.60 -3.86 7.01
N ILE A 79 -27.04 -3.80 5.80
CA ILE A 79 -27.81 -3.85 4.54
C ILE A 79 -28.59 -5.16 4.43
N ASN A 80 -28.00 -6.29 4.80
CA ASN A 80 -28.70 -7.58 4.81
C ASN A 80 -29.86 -7.60 5.81
N ARG A 81 -29.68 -7.02 7.01
CA ARG A 81 -30.77 -6.85 7.98
C ARG A 81 -31.87 -5.95 7.42
N LEU A 82 -31.50 -4.85 6.77
CA LEU A 82 -32.44 -3.97 6.08
C LEU A 82 -33.22 -4.74 5.02
N LYS A 83 -32.53 -5.53 4.19
CA LYS A 83 -33.16 -6.40 3.19
C LYS A 83 -34.17 -7.37 3.81
N THR A 84 -33.85 -7.98 4.96
CA THR A 84 -34.78 -8.89 5.64
C THR A 84 -36.00 -8.15 6.20
N ILE A 85 -35.80 -7.00 6.85
CA ILE A 85 -36.89 -6.19 7.41
C ILE A 85 -37.80 -5.66 6.29
N PHE A 86 -37.22 -5.20 5.19
CA PHE A 86 -37.94 -4.70 4.02
C PHE A 86 -38.49 -5.82 3.14
N GLY A 87 -37.98 -7.04 3.21
CA GLY A 87 -38.58 -8.21 2.56
C GLY A 87 -39.88 -8.65 3.21
N GLY A 88 -40.03 -8.44 4.52
CA GLY A 88 -41.26 -8.67 5.27
C GLY A 88 -42.25 -7.49 5.28
N CYS A 89 -41.76 -6.26 5.09
CA CYS A 89 -42.53 -5.02 5.17
C CYS A 89 -42.42 -4.13 3.92
N GLY A 90 -41.99 -4.66 2.76
CA GLY A 90 -41.65 -3.89 1.54
C GLY A 90 -42.80 -3.07 0.94
N ASN A 91 -44.02 -3.29 1.42
CA ASN A 91 -45.18 -2.49 1.07
C ASN A 91 -45.32 -1.22 1.93
N ILE A 92 -44.71 -1.15 3.12
CA ILE A 92 -44.98 -0.08 4.10
C ILE A 92 -44.23 1.21 3.74
N LEU A 93 -42.97 1.13 3.29
CA LEU A 93 -42.25 2.33 2.83
C LEU A 93 -42.67 2.78 1.42
N ARG A 94 -43.23 1.88 0.61
CA ARG A 94 -43.85 2.24 -0.67
C ARG A 94 -45.13 3.06 -0.44
N VAL A 95 -45.97 2.66 0.52
CA VAL A 95 -47.18 3.39 0.92
C VAL A 95 -46.88 4.75 1.57
N CYS A 96 -45.72 4.92 2.21
CA CYS A 96 -45.36 6.21 2.80
C CYS A 96 -44.71 7.21 1.83
N LEU A 97 -44.31 6.80 0.62
CA LEU A 97 -43.49 7.65 -0.26
C LEU A 97 -44.08 7.98 -1.63
N ASN A 98 -45.06 7.25 -2.17
CA ASN A 98 -45.79 7.69 -3.37
C ASN A 98 -47.23 7.12 -3.37
N ASP A 99 -48.22 8.01 -3.36
CA ASP A 99 -49.48 7.78 -4.05
C ASP A 99 -49.21 7.89 -5.56
N ASP A 100 -49.89 7.07 -6.37
CA ASP A 100 -49.81 6.99 -7.84
C ASP A 100 -48.59 6.24 -8.42
N ASP A 101 -48.73 4.93 -8.62
CA ASP A 101 -48.75 4.33 -9.96
C ASP A 101 -48.69 2.79 -9.90
N ASP A 102 -49.63 2.19 -10.61
CA ASP A 102 -49.87 0.77 -10.76
C ASP A 102 -48.82 0.17 -11.72
N HIS A 103 -47.82 -0.56 -11.20
CA HIS A 103 -47.00 -1.44 -12.03
C HIS A 103 -46.54 -2.71 -11.31
N ASP A 104 -47.15 -3.78 -11.78
CA ASP A 104 -46.85 -5.20 -11.64
C ASP A 104 -45.33 -5.49 -11.79
N LEU A 105 -44.64 -5.73 -10.67
CA LEU A 105 -43.24 -6.14 -10.67
C LEU A 105 -43.11 -7.46 -9.90
N LYS A 106 -43.16 -8.51 -10.70
CA LYS A 106 -42.81 -9.91 -10.40
C LYS A 106 -41.64 -9.99 -9.44
N ASN A 107 -41.86 -10.76 -8.38
CA ASN A 107 -40.91 -11.36 -7.46
C ASN A 107 -39.52 -11.61 -8.10
N VAL A 108 -38.61 -10.65 -7.95
CA VAL A 108 -37.21 -10.83 -8.33
C VAL A 108 -36.50 -11.49 -7.15
N ASN A 109 -36.56 -12.82 -7.14
CA ASN A 109 -35.58 -13.67 -6.47
C ASN A 109 -34.19 -13.41 -7.10
N THR A 110 -33.56 -12.27 -6.79
CA THR A 110 -32.13 -12.03 -6.98
C THR A 110 -31.38 -12.62 -5.79
N LEU A 111 -31.45 -13.95 -5.67
CA LEU A 111 -30.68 -14.72 -4.70
C LEU A 111 -29.32 -15.18 -5.24
N SER A 112 -28.95 -14.86 -6.49
CA SER A 112 -27.74 -15.41 -7.09
C SER A 112 -26.53 -14.46 -7.19
N GLU A 113 -26.70 -13.13 -7.05
CA GLU A 113 -25.56 -12.18 -7.21
C GLU A 113 -24.99 -11.67 -5.88
N ASN A 114 -25.64 -11.96 -4.75
CA ASN A 114 -25.36 -11.29 -3.48
C ASN A 114 -24.39 -12.06 -2.55
N ASN A 115 -23.79 -13.15 -3.03
CA ASN A 115 -22.91 -14.01 -2.22
C ASN A 115 -21.42 -13.69 -2.34
N ILE A 116 -21.05 -12.65 -3.08
CA ILE A 116 -19.63 -12.34 -3.35
C ILE A 116 -18.91 -11.82 -2.09
N ILE A 117 -19.61 -11.27 -1.09
CA ILE A 117 -18.96 -10.50 -0.01
C ILE A 117 -18.83 -11.28 1.31
N THR A 118 -19.55 -12.39 1.51
CA THR A 118 -19.64 -13.03 2.85
C THR A 118 -18.87 -14.34 3.01
N ASN A 119 -18.32 -14.93 1.94
CA ASN A 119 -17.65 -16.23 1.99
C ASN A 119 -16.11 -16.16 1.92
N GLN A 120 -15.49 -15.14 2.51
CA GLN A 120 -14.04 -15.14 2.79
C GLN A 120 -13.74 -14.79 4.26
N VAL A 121 -14.48 -15.40 5.19
CA VAL A 121 -13.89 -15.67 6.50
C VAL A 121 -13.60 -17.16 6.53
N MET A 122 -12.43 -17.53 6.04
CA MET A 122 -11.54 -18.56 6.59
C MET A 122 -10.26 -18.56 5.77
N GLU A 123 -9.18 -18.18 6.47
CA GLU A 123 -7.81 -18.63 6.29
C GLU A 123 -7.28 -18.77 4.86
N ASP A 124 -6.57 -17.75 4.41
CA ASP A 124 -5.26 -17.95 3.79
C ASP A 124 -4.41 -16.76 4.25
N GLU A 125 -3.90 -16.88 5.47
CA GLU A 125 -2.61 -16.29 5.82
C GLU A 125 -1.59 -16.95 4.90
N PRO A 126 -0.96 -16.26 3.92
CA PRO A 126 0.29 -16.75 3.40
C PRO A 126 1.31 -16.63 4.54
N THR A 127 1.38 -17.66 5.36
CA THR A 127 2.52 -17.92 6.24
C THR A 127 3.71 -18.24 5.33
N PHE A 128 4.26 -17.22 4.67
CA PHE A 128 5.40 -17.37 3.77
C PHE A 128 6.61 -16.65 4.35
N SER A 129 7.44 -17.48 4.98
CA SER A 129 8.87 -17.37 5.15
C SER A 129 9.42 -15.96 5.42
N SER A 130 9.62 -15.70 6.71
CA SER A 130 10.42 -14.61 7.27
C SER A 130 11.90 -14.72 6.89
N ARG A 131 12.28 -14.69 5.60
CA ARG A 131 13.68 -14.55 5.19
C ARG A 131 13.86 -14.20 3.70
N LEU A 132 13.51 -12.98 3.28
CA LEU A 132 14.16 -12.35 2.12
C LEU A 132 14.23 -10.82 2.31
N GLN A 133 15.38 -10.28 1.94
CA GLN A 133 15.91 -8.99 2.39
C GLN A 133 15.17 -7.80 1.76
N ASN A 134 14.72 -6.91 2.66
CA ASN A 134 14.38 -5.47 2.60
C ASN A 134 13.63 -4.86 1.38
N SER A 135 13.81 -5.31 0.14
CA SER A 135 13.09 -4.79 -1.03
C SER A 135 11.89 -5.67 -1.42
N ASP A 136 12.08 -7.00 -1.49
CA ASP A 136 11.02 -7.93 -1.90
C ASP A 136 9.87 -8.00 -0.87
N GLY A 137 10.20 -7.87 0.41
CA GLY A 137 9.19 -7.83 1.48
C GLY A 137 8.30 -6.58 1.44
N GLN A 138 8.83 -5.44 0.98
CA GLN A 138 8.05 -4.21 0.82
C GLN A 138 7.14 -4.28 -0.41
N LEU A 139 7.61 -4.89 -1.51
CA LEU A 139 6.81 -5.16 -2.71
C LEU A 139 5.63 -6.09 -2.38
N ASN A 140 5.88 -7.18 -1.66
CA ASN A 140 4.81 -8.07 -1.20
C ASN A 140 3.79 -7.35 -0.31
N LYS A 141 4.24 -6.41 0.53
CA LYS A 141 3.34 -5.60 1.36
C LYS A 141 2.49 -4.66 0.50
N LEU A 142 3.06 -4.05 -0.54
CA LEU A 142 2.30 -3.23 -1.48
C LEU A 142 1.21 -4.06 -2.19
N ASP A 143 1.54 -5.26 -2.66
CA ASP A 143 0.57 -6.14 -3.31
C ASP A 143 -0.59 -6.51 -2.37
N ILE A 144 -0.30 -6.78 -1.09
CA ILE A 144 -1.33 -7.00 -0.07
C ILE A 144 -2.21 -5.77 0.10
N LEU A 145 -1.63 -4.57 0.15
CA LEU A 145 -2.39 -3.32 0.29
C LEU A 145 -3.26 -3.04 -0.93
N ILE A 146 -2.75 -3.28 -2.14
CA ILE A 146 -3.51 -3.13 -3.39
C ILE A 146 -4.72 -4.05 -3.37
N ASN A 147 -4.53 -5.34 -3.08
CA ASN A 147 -5.63 -6.30 -3.00
C ASN A 147 -6.68 -5.91 -1.96
N LYS A 148 -6.25 -5.45 -0.78
CA LYS A 148 -7.16 -4.97 0.26
C LYS A 148 -7.94 -3.72 -0.20
N ALA A 149 -7.34 -2.84 -1.01
CA ALA A 149 -7.94 -1.61 -1.50
C ALA A 149 -8.98 -1.90 -2.59
N GLU A 150 -8.68 -2.82 -3.50
CA GLU A 150 -9.62 -3.29 -4.52
C GLU A 150 -10.85 -3.95 -3.88
N ARG A 151 -10.66 -4.80 -2.87
CA ARG A 151 -11.77 -5.41 -2.11
C ARG A 151 -12.68 -4.37 -1.46
N ALA A 152 -12.06 -3.35 -0.87
CA ALA A 152 -12.76 -2.23 -0.26
C ALA A 152 -13.58 -1.45 -1.29
N GLU A 153 -12.97 -1.12 -2.43
CA GLU A 153 -13.64 -0.39 -3.52
C GLU A 153 -14.85 -1.15 -4.05
N LEU A 154 -14.68 -2.43 -4.38
CA LEU A 154 -15.75 -3.30 -4.88
C LEU A 154 -16.89 -3.41 -3.87
N SER A 155 -16.55 -3.61 -2.59
CA SER A 155 -17.53 -3.71 -1.51
C SER A 155 -18.31 -2.41 -1.32
N LEU A 156 -17.63 -1.26 -1.30
CA LEU A 156 -18.27 0.05 -1.17
C LEU A 156 -19.20 0.36 -2.34
N SER A 157 -18.74 0.13 -3.57
CA SER A 157 -19.54 0.32 -4.79
C SER A 157 -20.80 -0.56 -4.78
N GLY A 158 -20.63 -1.84 -4.41
CA GLY A 158 -21.74 -2.78 -4.29
C GLY A 158 -22.76 -2.39 -3.21
N GLN A 159 -22.29 -1.94 -2.05
CA GLN A 159 -23.15 -1.48 -0.95
C GLN A 159 -23.92 -0.21 -1.32
N ASN A 160 -23.27 0.75 -1.98
CA ASN A 160 -23.91 1.96 -2.49
C ASN A 160 -25.03 1.64 -3.49
N LYS A 161 -24.80 0.66 -4.38
CA LYS A 161 -25.82 0.20 -5.34
C LYS A 161 -27.01 -0.44 -4.63
N GLN A 162 -26.77 -1.25 -3.59
CA GLN A 162 -27.83 -1.85 -2.78
C GLN A 162 -28.65 -0.78 -2.03
N MET A 163 -27.99 0.18 -1.38
CA MET A 163 -28.66 1.29 -0.69
C MET A 163 -29.55 2.11 -1.64
N LYS A 164 -29.05 2.44 -2.83
CA LYS A 164 -29.85 3.15 -3.85
C LYS A 164 -31.10 2.40 -4.27
N ARG A 165 -31.11 1.06 -4.23
CA ARG A 165 -32.29 0.25 -4.54
C ARG A 165 -33.35 0.27 -3.43
N PHE A 166 -32.97 0.56 -2.19
CA PHE A 166 -33.96 0.74 -1.10
C PHE A 166 -34.66 2.09 -1.14
N LEU A 167 -34.09 3.07 -1.85
CA LEU A 167 -34.62 4.43 -1.98
C LEU A 167 -35.42 4.65 -3.28
N LYS A 168 -35.42 3.68 -4.19
CA LYS A 168 -36.25 3.67 -5.40
C LYS A 168 -37.44 2.74 -5.17
#